data_AF-A0A4V3MIV4-F1
#
_entry.id   AF-A0A4V3MIV4-F1
#
_cell.length_a   1.000
_cell.length_b   1.000
_cell.length_c   1.000
_cell.angle_alpha   90.00
_cell.angle_beta   90.00
_cell.angle_gamma   90.00
#
_symmetry.space_group_name_H-M   'P 1'
#
loop_
_entity.id
_entity.type
_entity.pdbx_description
1 polymer ?
#
loop_
_entity_poly.entity_id
_entity_poly.type
_entity_poly.pdbx_seq_one_letter_code
_entity_poly.pdbx_strand_id
1 'polypeptide(L)'
;YRTNQVCRRLSTIPGIGFITATALAATVVDAKVFRSGRQFAAWLGLVPKQHSSGGKDRMGGISKMGDRYLRHLLVVGATAVIRYTRRKATTVSTWANQLLERKPARLVTVAVA
;
A
#
# COMPACT_ATOMS: atom_id res chain seq x y z
N TYR A 1 21.54 -1.57 -2.44
CA TYR A 1 20.69 -1.58 -1.22
C TYR A 1 21.34 -0.89 -0.03
N ARG A 2 22.35 -1.50 0.61
CA ARG A 2 22.91 -1.00 1.87
C ARG A 2 23.58 0.37 1.74
N THR A 3 23.98 0.79 0.55
CA THR A 3 24.60 2.10 0.32
C THR A 3 23.55 3.20 0.08
N ASN A 4 22.40 2.89 -0.54
CA ASN A 4 21.38 3.86 -0.92
C ASN A 4 20.50 4.25 0.28
N GLN A 5 20.47 5.54 0.62
CA GLN A 5 19.72 6.07 1.76
C GLN A 5 18.21 5.96 1.58
N VAL A 6 17.70 6.09 0.35
CA VAL A 6 16.26 5.99 0.03
C VAL A 6 15.77 4.57 0.32
N CYS A 7 16.48 3.56 -0.18
CA CYS A 7 16.12 2.17 0.09
C CYS A 7 16.12 1.84 1.59
N ARG A 8 17.10 2.37 2.35
CA ARG A 8 17.15 2.19 3.81
C ARG A 8 15.96 2.81 4.53
N ARG A 9 15.57 4.03 4.15
CA ARG A 9 14.38 4.70 4.70
C ARG A 9 13.09 3.96 4.32
N LEU A 10 12.96 3.50 3.08
CA LEU A 10 11.79 2.72 2.67
C LEU A 10 11.68 1.41 3.47
N SER A 11 12.80 0.74 3.74
CA SER A 11 12.81 -0.51 4.52
C SER A 11 12.48 -0.35 6.01
N THR A 12 12.35 0.87 6.54
CA THR A 12 11.83 1.07 7.91
C THR A 12 10.31 0.95 7.96
N ILE A 13 9.63 1.03 6.82
CA ILE A 13 8.17 0.91 6.73
C ILE A 13 7.79 -0.57 6.91
N PRO A 14 6.88 -0.91 7.84
CA PRO A 14 6.42 -2.27 8.02
C PRO A 14 5.86 -2.86 6.71
N GLY A 15 6.35 -4.03 6.31
CA GLY A 15 5.95 -4.68 5.07
C GLY A 15 6.81 -4.32 3.85
N ILE A 16 7.70 -3.33 3.95
CA ILE A 16 8.64 -2.99 2.87
C ILE A 16 9.99 -3.67 3.12
N GLY A 17 10.24 -4.75 2.38
CA GLY A 17 11.53 -5.44 2.35
C GLY A 17 12.50 -4.86 1.32
N PHE A 18 13.69 -5.47 1.19
CA PHE A 18 14.71 -5.07 0.22
C PHE A 18 14.20 -4.99 -1.23
N ILE A 19 13.45 -6.00 -1.68
CA ILE A 19 12.91 -6.08 -3.05
C ILE A 19 11.95 -4.92 -3.29
N THR A 20 10.96 -4.73 -2.40
CA THR A 20 9.99 -3.64 -2.48
C THR A 20 10.64 -2.27 -2.39
N ALA A 21 11.61 -2.08 -1.49
CA ALA A 21 12.33 -0.81 -1.34
C ALA A 21 13.14 -0.45 -2.59
N THR A 22 13.75 -1.44 -3.24
CA THR A 22 14.55 -1.20 -4.45
C THR A 22 13.65 -0.96 -5.65
N ALA A 23 12.57 -1.73 -5.78
CA ALA A 23 11.57 -1.52 -6.83
C ALA A 23 10.94 -0.11 -6.73
N LEU A 24 10.55 0.31 -5.52
CA LEU A 24 10.02 1.66 -5.28
C LEU A 24 11.06 2.74 -5.58
N ALA A 25 12.30 2.60 -5.10
CA ALA A 25 13.35 3.60 -5.36
C ALA A 25 13.74 3.70 -6.84
N ALA A 26 13.62 2.60 -7.61
CA ALA A 26 13.92 2.59 -9.04
C ALA A 26 12.76 3.14 -9.89
N THR A 27 11.51 2.96 -9.45
CA THR A 27 10.32 3.38 -10.19
C THR A 27 9.89 4.80 -9.85
N VAL A 28 10.04 5.21 -8.60
CA VAL A 28 9.68 6.53 -8.09
C VAL A 28 10.94 7.36 -7.92
N VAL A 29 11.34 8.04 -9.00
CA VAL A 29 12.56 8.86 -9.02
C VAL A 29 12.38 10.15 -8.22
N ASP A 30 11.21 10.79 -8.31
CA ASP A 30 10.85 11.95 -7.50
C ASP A 30 9.44 11.77 -6.92
N ALA A 31 9.34 11.75 -5.59
CA ALA A 31 8.07 11.64 -4.88
C ALA A 31 7.26 12.95 -4.90
N LYS A 32 7.89 14.10 -5.18
CA LYS A 32 7.24 15.42 -5.20
C LYS A 32 6.26 15.59 -6.37
N VAL A 33 6.32 14.70 -7.36
CA VAL A 33 5.31 14.65 -8.44
C VAL A 33 3.91 14.32 -7.92
N PHE A 34 3.82 13.73 -6.72
CA PHE A 34 2.56 13.44 -6.06
C PHE A 34 2.25 14.53 -5.02
N ARG A 35 1.08 15.17 -5.17
CA ARG A 35 0.52 16.16 -4.24
C ARG A 35 0.18 15.55 -2.87
N SER A 36 -0.07 14.24 -2.81
CA SER A 36 -0.40 13.54 -1.57
C SER A 36 -0.15 12.04 -1.69
N GLY A 37 -0.07 11.36 -0.54
CA GLY A 37 -0.03 9.89 -0.49
C GLY A 37 -1.24 9.22 -1.13
N ARG A 38 -2.42 9.89 -1.13
CA ARG A 38 -3.62 9.39 -1.82
C ARG A 38 -3.43 9.40 -3.34
N GLN A 39 -2.78 10.42 -3.89
CA GLN A 39 -2.46 10.46 -5.32
C GLN A 39 -1.43 9.39 -5.68
N PHE A 40 -0.46 9.14 -4.80
CA PHE A 40 0.49 8.05 -4.98
C PHE A 40 -0.19 6.67 -4.96
N ALA A 41 -1.09 6.41 -4.02
CA ALA A 41 -1.89 5.18 -3.98
C ALA A 41 -2.77 5.02 -5.23
N ALA A 42 -3.30 6.12 -5.78
CA ALA A 42 -4.05 6.09 -7.02
C ALA A 42 -3.18 5.71 -8.22
N TRP A 43 -1.96 6.27 -8.30
CA TRP A 43 -0.98 5.93 -9.33
C TRP A 43 -0.53 4.46 -9.26
N LEU A 44 -0.39 3.91 -8.04
CA LEU A 44 -0.14 2.47 -7.82
C LEU A 44 -1.36 1.58 -8.12
N GLY A 45 -2.53 2.17 -8.34
CA GLY A 45 -3.77 1.44 -8.59
C GLY A 45 -4.34 0.73 -7.36
N LEU A 46 -4.01 1.20 -6.15
CA LEU A 46 -4.50 0.69 -4.87
C LEU A 46 -5.86 1.29 -4.44
N VAL A 47 -6.30 2.34 -5.13
CA VAL A 47 -7.59 3.00 -4.86
C VAL A 47 -8.77 2.27 -5.52
N PRO A 48 -9.99 2.42 -4.99
CA PRO A 48 -11.20 1.98 -5.68
C PRO A 48 -11.33 2.62 -7.08
N LYS A 49 -11.87 1.87 -8.03
CA LYS A 49 -12.24 2.37 -9.35
C LYS A 49 -13.43 3.30 -9.21
N GLN A 50 -13.33 4.52 -9.71
CA GLN A 50 -14.44 5.47 -9.73
C GLN A 50 -15.19 5.37 -11.06
N HIS A 51 -16.50 5.19 -11.00
CA HIS A 51 -17.43 5.26 -12.12
C HIS A 51 -18.44 6.36 -11.84
N SER A 52 -18.26 7.51 -12.48
CA SER A 52 -19.14 8.67 -12.35
C SER A 52 -19.80 8.96 -13.69
N SER A 53 -21.12 8.89 -13.75
CA SER A 53 -21.91 9.29 -14.94
C SER A 53 -23.20 9.98 -14.52
N GLY A 54 -23.61 11.03 -15.25
CA GLY A 54 -24.86 11.74 -15.00
C GLY A 54 -25.08 12.21 -13.56
N GLY A 55 -24.01 12.64 -12.86
CA GLY A 55 -24.07 13.10 -11.47
C GLY A 55 -24.17 12.00 -10.41
N LYS A 56 -24.05 10.72 -10.79
CA LYS A 56 -24.02 9.58 -9.84
C LYS A 56 -22.60 9.05 -9.71
N ASP A 57 -22.05 9.13 -8.51
CA ASP A 57 -20.75 8.55 -8.18
C ASP A 57 -20.91 7.11 -7.66
N ARG A 58 -20.22 6.17 -8.30
CA ARG A 58 -20.13 4.77 -7.86
C ARG A 58 -18.68 4.36 -7.69
N MET A 59 -18.32 3.89 -6.49
CA MET A 59 -17.03 3.26 -6.24
C MET A 59 -17.13 1.75 -6.46
N GLY A 60 -16.26 1.22 -7.31
CA GLY A 60 -16.13 -0.21 -7.61
C GLY A 60 -14.99 -0.88 -6.82
N GLY A 61 -14.54 -2.04 -7.31
CA GLY A 61 -13.35 -2.71 -6.78
C GLY A 61 -12.06 -1.92 -7.01
N ILE A 62 -10.94 -2.43 -6.53
CA ILE A 62 -9.61 -1.84 -6.75
C ILE A 62 -9.35 -1.55 -8.24
N SER A 63 -8.82 -0.37 -8.55
CA SER A 63 -8.62 0.16 -9.89
C SER A 63 -7.71 -0.73 -10.75
N LYS A 64 -6.60 -1.23 -10.18
CA LYS A 64 -5.58 -2.05 -10.88
C LYS A 64 -4.86 -1.34 -12.04
N MET A 65 -5.11 -0.05 -12.29
CA MET A 65 -4.54 0.72 -13.42
C MET A 65 -3.06 1.07 -13.26
N GLY A 66 -2.47 0.89 -12.08
CA GLY A 66 -1.05 1.10 -11.83
C GLY A 66 -0.16 -0.12 -12.11
N ASP A 67 1.12 0.01 -11.79
CA ASP A 67 2.11 -1.04 -11.96
C ASP A 67 1.72 -2.33 -11.20
N ARG A 68 1.57 -3.42 -11.95
CA ARG A 68 1.14 -4.72 -11.41
C ARG A 68 2.17 -5.31 -10.45
N TYR A 69 3.45 -5.13 -10.73
CA TYR A 69 4.55 -5.64 -9.94
C TYR A 69 4.68 -4.88 -8.62
N LEU A 70 4.70 -3.55 -8.64
CA LEU A 70 4.72 -2.74 -7.42
C LEU A 70 3.52 -3.04 -6.53
N ARG A 71 2.32 -3.06 -7.11
CA ARG A 71 1.10 -3.40 -6.37
C ARG A 71 1.16 -4.80 -5.77
N HIS A 72 1.70 -5.78 -6.50
CA HIS A 72 1.88 -7.14 -5.96
C HIS A 72 2.82 -7.13 -4.75
N LEU A 73 3.98 -6.47 -4.85
CA LEU A 73 4.95 -6.36 -3.75
C LEU A 73 4.37 -5.69 -2.51
N LEU A 74 3.59 -4.61 -2.69
CA LEU A 74 2.93 -3.91 -1.59
C LEU A 74 1.87 -4.78 -0.91
N VAL A 75 1.03 -5.46 -1.69
CA VAL A 75 0.00 -6.38 -1.15
C VAL A 75 0.64 -7.57 -0.43
N VAL A 76 1.75 -8.13 -0.93
CA VAL A 76 2.49 -9.20 -0.26
C VAL A 76 3.11 -8.69 1.04
N GLY A 77 3.72 -7.50 1.02
CA GLY A 77 4.27 -6.83 2.20
C GLY A 77 3.21 -6.60 3.28
N ALA A 78 2.07 -6.05 2.89
CA ALA A 78 0.92 -5.85 3.78
C ALA A 78 0.35 -7.16 4.32
N THR A 79 0.33 -8.23 3.50
CA THR A 79 -0.08 -9.57 3.95
C THR A 79 0.82 -10.06 5.09
N ALA A 80 2.13 -9.86 4.96
CA ALA A 80 3.08 -10.19 6.01
C ALA A 80 2.83 -9.35 7.27
N VAL A 81 2.58 -8.04 7.13
CA VAL A 81 2.22 -7.17 8.27
C VAL A 81 1.01 -7.74 8.99
N ILE A 82 -0.11 -7.98 8.29
CA ILE A 82 -1.35 -8.56 8.83
C ILE A 82 -1.11 -9.89 9.55
N ARG A 83 -0.25 -10.76 9.01
CA ARG A 83 0.09 -12.04 9.65
C ARG A 83 0.77 -11.84 11.02
N TYR A 84 1.50 -10.75 11.21
CA TYR A 84 2.25 -10.46 12.43
C TYR A 84 1.65 -9.33 13.29
N THR A 85 0.52 -8.71 12.91
CA THR A 85 -0.09 -7.60 13.68
C THR A 85 -0.52 -8.01 15.07
N ARG A 86 -0.84 -9.29 15.29
CA ARG A 86 -1.21 -9.81 16.62
C ARG A 86 -0.02 -9.92 17.58
N ARG A 87 1.22 -9.89 17.07
CA ARG A 87 2.45 -10.07 17.87
C ARG A 87 3.20 -8.76 18.17
N LYS A 88 2.80 -7.66 17.53
CA LYS A 88 3.46 -6.35 17.68
C LYS A 88 2.41 -5.28 17.96
N ALA A 89 2.63 -4.45 18.97
CA ALA A 89 1.81 -3.28 19.25
C ALA A 89 2.42 -2.04 18.57
N THR A 90 1.93 -1.70 17.39
CA THR A 90 2.21 -0.45 16.67
C THR A 90 0.89 0.22 16.33
N THR A 91 0.90 1.52 16.04
CA THR A 91 -0.34 2.24 15.65
C THR A 91 -1.04 1.56 14.46
N VAL A 92 -0.26 1.12 13.47
CA VAL A 92 -0.78 0.41 12.29
C VAL A 92 -1.35 -0.96 12.68
N SER A 93 -0.73 -1.71 13.59
CA SER A 93 -1.24 -3.01 13.98
C SER A 93 -2.50 -2.90 14.84
N THR A 94 -2.60 -1.91 15.72
CA THR A 94 -3.82 -1.64 16.50
C THR A 94 -4.99 -1.31 15.57
N TRP A 95 -4.80 -0.38 14.63
CA TRP A 95 -5.82 -0.04 13.64
C TRP A 95 -6.20 -1.24 12.75
N ALA A 96 -5.21 -1.99 12.27
CA ALA A 96 -5.45 -3.17 11.44
C ALA A 96 -6.20 -4.27 12.21
N ASN A 97 -5.89 -4.48 13.50
CA ASN A 97 -6.60 -5.45 14.35
C ASN A 97 -8.06 -5.04 14.56
N GLN A 98 -8.34 -3.76 14.84
CA GLN A 98 -9.72 -3.23 14.90
C GLN A 98 -10.48 -3.42 13.58
N LEU A 99 -9.80 -3.28 12.44
CA LEU A 99 -10.43 -3.48 11.14
C LEU A 99 -10.69 -4.98 10.87
N LEU A 100 -9.79 -5.87 11.30
CA LEU A 100 -9.93 -7.32 11.18
C LEU A 100 -11.11 -7.88 11.98
N GLU A 101 -11.53 -7.21 13.06
CA GLU A 101 -12.75 -7.58 13.80
C GLU A 101 -14.03 -7.39 12.97
N ARG A 102 -14.00 -6.49 11.98
CA ARG A 102 -15.20 -6.04 11.24
C ARG A 102 -15.17 -6.42 9.77
N LYS A 103 -13.99 -6.72 9.21
CA LYS A 103 -13.78 -6.90 7.77
C LYS A 103 -12.91 -8.13 7.48
N PRO A 104 -13.12 -8.79 6.33
CA PRO A 104 -12.29 -9.91 5.90
C PRO A 104 -10.81 -9.52 5.78
N ALA A 105 -9.92 -10.46 6.12
CA ALA A 105 -8.47 -10.22 6.13
C ALA A 105 -7.93 -9.65 4.80
N ARG A 106 -8.41 -10.14 3.65
CA ARG A 106 -8.00 -9.64 2.34
C ARG A 106 -8.34 -8.16 2.12
N LEU A 107 -9.46 -7.70 2.64
CA LEU A 107 -9.85 -6.29 2.55
C LEU A 107 -8.92 -5.44 3.42
N VAL A 108 -8.63 -5.90 4.64
CA VAL A 108 -7.71 -5.21 5.55
C VAL A 108 -6.28 -5.18 4.99
N THR A 109 -5.82 -6.27 4.37
CA THR A 109 -4.52 -6.32 3.69
C THR A 109 -4.41 -5.25 2.61
N VAL A 110 -5.44 -5.07 1.77
CA VAL A 110 -5.43 -4.02 0.73
C VAL A 110 -5.46 -2.62 1.34
N ALA A 111 -6.08 -2.45 2.51
CA ALA A 111 -6.10 -1.16 3.21
C ALA A 111 -4.76 -0.81 3.88
N VAL A 112 -3.96 -1.82 4.26
CA VAL A 112 -2.59 -1.64 4.80
C VAL A 112 -1.56 -1.41 3.70
N ALA A 113 -1.78 -1.96 2.51
CA ALA A 113 -0.88 -1.85 1.35
C ALA A 113 -0.85 -0.44 0.76
#